data_AF-A0A3L7XQM5-F1
#
_entry.id   AF-A0A3L7XQM5-F1
#
_cell.length_a   1.000
_cell.length_b   1.000
_cell.length_c   1.000
_cell.angle_alpha   90.00
_cell.angle_beta   90.00
_cell.angle_gamma   90.00
#
_symmetry.space_group_name_H-M   'P 1'
#
loop_
_entity.id
_entity.type
_entity.pdbx_description
1 polymer ?
#
loop_
_entity_poly.entity_id
_entity_poly.type
_entity_poly.pdbx_seq_one_letter_code
_entity_poly.pdbx_strand_id
1 'polypeptide(L)'
;TEEMSMGDMMTLFKLRRGAYSMVEEKIPPGAKAVGMHLRDLQLPNNCLVCAILRGPEVVVPQGTTQLLAGDEVLSLVDSAGALHLAALFARPGETPLPPA
;
A
#
# COMPACT_ATOMS: atom_id res chain seq x y z
N THR A 1 -21.64 -15.03 8.28
CA THR A 1 -20.60 -14.32 9.05
C THR A 1 -19.43 -14.14 8.12
N GLU A 2 -19.49 -13.08 7.33
CA GLU A 2 -18.35 -12.64 6.55
C GLU A 2 -17.58 -11.70 7.49
N GLU A 3 -16.55 -12.23 8.15
CA GLU A 3 -15.45 -11.39 8.58
C GLU A 3 -14.76 -10.91 7.29
N MET A 4 -15.32 -9.85 6.71
CA MET A 4 -14.71 -9.12 5.62
C MET A 4 -13.43 -8.51 6.20
N SER A 5 -12.27 -8.85 5.65
CA SER A 5 -10.99 -8.43 6.22
C SER A 5 -10.88 -6.91 6.16
N MET A 6 -11.08 -6.29 7.31
CA MET A 6 -10.78 -4.89 7.62
C MET A 6 -9.25 -4.63 7.66
N GLY A 7 -8.43 -5.46 6.99
CA GLY A 7 -7.08 -5.79 7.47
C GLY A 7 -5.89 -5.48 6.57
N ASP A 8 -6.06 -5.04 5.32
CA ASP A 8 -4.89 -4.92 4.42
C ASP A 8 -4.31 -3.49 4.36
N MET A 9 -5.08 -2.45 4.70
CA MET A 9 -4.60 -1.06 4.79
C MET A 9 -4.91 -0.47 6.17
N MET A 10 -3.88 0.03 6.85
CA MET A 10 -3.99 0.72 8.12
C MET A 10 -3.52 2.18 7.98
N THR A 11 -4.33 3.14 8.44
CA THR A 11 -3.86 4.53 8.58
C THR A 11 -3.19 4.71 9.93
N LEU A 12 -1.90 5.06 9.94
CA LEU A 12 -1.14 5.29 11.17
C LEU A 12 -1.37 6.70 11.73
N PHE A 13 -1.31 7.72 10.85
CA PHE A 13 -1.60 9.10 11.23
C PHE A 13 -1.95 9.96 10.01
N LYS A 14 -2.69 11.05 10.26
CA LYS A 14 -3.09 12.03 9.25
C LYS A 14 -2.24 13.30 9.41
N LEU A 15 -1.80 13.88 8.30
CA LEU A 15 -1.08 15.16 8.25
C LEU A 15 -1.98 16.23 7.64
N ARG A 16 -1.64 17.50 7.90
CA ARG A 16 -2.27 18.67 7.25
C ARG A 16 -3.81 18.60 7.26
N ARG A 17 -4.40 18.39 8.45
CA ARG A 17 -5.87 18.28 8.64
C ARG A 17 -6.52 17.20 7.76
N GLY A 18 -5.80 16.12 7.45
CA GLY A 18 -6.32 15.00 6.66
C GLY A 18 -6.09 15.10 5.16
N ALA A 19 -5.34 16.10 4.68
CA ALA A 19 -4.96 16.17 3.27
C ALA A 19 -4.01 15.03 2.86
N TYR A 20 -3.21 14.52 3.81
CA TYR A 20 -2.32 13.38 3.61
C TYR A 20 -2.45 12.40 4.78
N SER A 21 -2.17 11.13 4.49
CA SER A 21 -2.16 10.04 5.45
C SER A 21 -0.88 9.23 5.30
N MET A 22 -0.26 8.86 6.42
CA MET A 22 0.69 7.76 6.45
C MET A 22 -0.12 6.47 6.57
N VAL A 23 0.00 5.61 5.57
CA VAL A 23 -0.70 4.33 5.49
C VAL A 23 0.32 3.19 5.45
N GLU A 24 -0.05 2.08 6.04
CA GLU A 24 0.67 0.82 5.97
C GLU A 24 -0.21 -0.18 5.24
N GLU A 25 0.34 -0.79 4.19
CA GLU A 25 -0.41 -1.72 3.34
C GLU A 25 0.30 -3.06 3.20
N LYS A 26 -0.40 -4.13 3.54
CA LYS A 26 0.11 -5.49 3.33
C LYS A 26 -0.18 -5.94 1.92
N ILE A 27 0.81 -6.51 1.24
CA ILE A 27 0.65 -7.12 -0.08
C ILE A 27 0.29 -8.60 0.09
N PRO A 28 -0.98 -9.01 -0.08
CA PRO A 28 -1.37 -10.40 0.00
C PRO A 28 -0.82 -11.21 -1.20
N PRO A 29 -0.68 -12.54 -1.05
CA PRO A 29 -0.38 -13.42 -2.17
C PRO A 29 -1.37 -13.23 -3.34
N GLY A 30 -0.84 -13.12 -4.55
CA GLY A 30 -1.64 -12.95 -5.76
C GLY A 30 -2.08 -11.51 -6.06
N ALA A 31 -1.77 -10.52 -5.21
CA ALA A 31 -1.98 -9.11 -5.52
C ALA A 31 -1.25 -8.72 -6.81
N LYS A 32 -1.83 -7.76 -7.55
CA LYS A 32 -1.32 -7.31 -8.86
C LYS A 32 0.12 -6.81 -8.78
N ALA A 33 0.49 -6.19 -7.67
CA ALA A 33 1.82 -5.63 -7.45
C ALA A 33 2.91 -6.69 -7.21
N VAL A 34 2.56 -7.93 -6.87
CA VAL A 34 3.55 -8.98 -6.57
C VAL A 34 4.41 -9.26 -7.80
N GLY A 35 5.74 -9.17 -7.63
CA GLY A 35 6.72 -9.38 -8.69
C GLY A 35 7.00 -8.15 -9.55
N MET A 36 6.28 -7.04 -9.38
CA MET A 36 6.56 -5.79 -10.08
C MET A 36 7.65 -5.00 -9.37
N HIS A 37 8.43 -4.22 -10.11
CA HIS A 37 9.30 -3.21 -9.51
C HIS A 37 8.49 -1.96 -9.21
N LEU A 38 8.88 -1.22 -8.17
CA LEU A 38 8.23 0.05 -7.80
C LEU A 38 8.13 1.03 -8.97
N ARG A 39 9.14 1.10 -9.85
CA ARG A 39 9.11 2.01 -11.02
C ARG A 39 8.03 1.65 -12.06
N ASP A 40 7.63 0.38 -12.09
CA ASP A 40 6.70 -0.16 -13.07
C ASP A 40 5.24 -0.05 -12.57
N LEU A 41 5.06 0.29 -11.29
CA LEU A 41 3.76 0.57 -10.70
C LEU A 41 3.27 1.95 -11.13
N GLN A 42 1.99 2.01 -11.48
CA GLN A 42 1.30 3.26 -11.71
C GLN A 42 0.90 3.89 -10.37
N LEU A 43 1.89 4.28 -9.57
CA LEU A 43 1.63 4.93 -8.28
C LEU A 43 0.84 6.24 -8.47
N PRO A 44 -0.02 6.62 -7.51
CA PRO A 44 -0.68 7.92 -7.53
C PRO A 44 0.35 9.07 -7.53
N ASN A 45 0.05 10.17 -8.22
CA ASN A 45 0.97 11.32 -8.36
C ASN A 45 1.50 11.86 -7.01
N ASN A 46 0.64 11.87 -5.99
CA ASN A 46 0.97 12.37 -4.65
C ASN A 46 1.17 11.22 -3.65
N CYS A 47 1.87 10.17 -4.08
CA CYS A 47 2.22 9.03 -3.26
C CYS A 47 3.74 8.92 -3.11
N LEU A 48 4.20 8.78 -1.87
CA LEU A 48 5.57 8.49 -1.53
C LEU A 48 5.62 7.14 -0.81
N VAL A 49 6.25 6.14 -1.41
CA VAL A 49 6.59 4.91 -0.70
C VAL A 49 7.81 5.20 0.19
N CYS A 50 7.61 5.14 1.50
CA CYS A 50 8.61 5.52 2.50
C CYS A 50 9.53 4.34 2.86
N ALA A 51 8.95 3.16 3.04
CA ALA A 51 9.66 1.95 3.45
C ALA A 51 8.88 0.70 3.02
N ILE A 52 9.59 -0.42 2.87
CA ILE A 52 8.99 -1.74 2.77
C ILE A 52 9.49 -2.57 3.96
N LEU A 53 8.58 -3.06 4.79
CA LEU A 53 8.89 -3.97 5.89
C LEU A 53 8.75 -5.40 5.36
N ARG A 54 9.84 -6.16 5.40
CA ARG A 54 9.91 -7.53 4.88
C ARG A 54 10.37 -8.45 5.99
N GLY A 55 9.40 -9.01 6.72
CA GLY A 55 9.68 -9.73 7.96
C GLY A 55 10.38 -8.82 8.97
N PRO A 56 11.58 -9.14 9.46
CA PRO A 56 12.30 -8.30 10.43
C PRO A 56 13.09 -7.14 9.79
N GLU A 57 13.19 -7.08 8.45
CA GLU A 57 14.05 -6.12 7.75
C GLU A 57 13.27 -4.92 7.23
N VAL A 58 13.92 -3.75 7.25
CA VAL A 58 13.44 -2.54 6.58
C VAL A 58 14.20 -2.37 5.27
N VAL A 59 13.47 -2.37 4.16
CA VAL A 59 14.00 -2.13 2.83
C VAL A 59 13.72 -0.69 2.42
N VAL A 60 14.78 0.03 2.05
CA VAL A 60 14.65 1.39 1.49
C VAL A 60 14.18 1.27 0.04
N PRO A 61 13.03 1.87 -0.32
CA PRO A 61 12.44 1.71 -1.64
C PRO A 61 13.28 2.43 -2.71
N GLN A 62 13.51 1.73 -3.81
CA GLN A 62 14.12 2.24 -5.04
C GLN A 62 13.26 1.82 -6.23
N GLY A 63 13.45 2.47 -7.38
CA GLY A 63 12.74 2.06 -8.60
C GLY A 63 13.02 0.62 -9.04
N THR A 64 14.18 0.05 -8.66
CA THR A 64 14.56 -1.38 -8.83
C THR A 64 13.95 -2.30 -7.77
N THR A 65 13.36 -1.80 -6.70
CA THR A 65 12.86 -2.65 -5.62
C THR A 65 11.66 -3.43 -6.12
N GLN A 66 11.78 -4.76 -6.14
CA GLN A 66 10.69 -5.67 -6.46
C GLN A 66 9.83 -5.91 -5.22
N LEU A 67 8.51 -5.76 -5.39
CA LEU A 67 7.52 -6.05 -4.36
C LEU A 67 7.23 -7.55 -4.30
N LEU A 68 7.17 -8.08 -3.09
CA LEU A 68 6.90 -9.49 -2.81
C LEU A 68 5.62 -9.66 -2.00
N ALA A 69 5.01 -10.84 -2.11
CA ALA A 69 3.89 -11.18 -1.24
C ALA A 69 4.37 -11.23 0.22
N GLY A 70 3.58 -10.63 1.11
CA GLY A 70 3.90 -10.47 2.52
C GLY A 70 4.68 -9.21 2.87
N ASP A 71 5.11 -8.41 1.88
CA ASP A 71 5.65 -7.07 2.14
C ASP A 71 4.57 -6.18 2.78
N GLU A 72 4.98 -5.38 3.76
CA GLU A 72 4.17 -4.29 4.32
C GLU A 72 4.76 -2.95 3.85
N VAL A 73 4.01 -2.24 3.02
CA VAL A 73 4.43 -1.02 2.35
C VAL A 73 3.96 0.19 3.14
N LEU A 74 4.90 0.94 3.70
CA LEU A 74 4.62 2.20 4.37
C LEU A 74 4.65 3.33 3.35
N SER A 75 3.54 4.06 3.21
CA SER A 75 3.40 5.13 2.21
C SER A 75 2.79 6.39 2.80
N LEU A 76 3.27 7.55 2.35
CA LEU A 76 2.60 8.83 2.55
C LEU A 76 1.81 9.17 1.28
N VAL A 77 0.49 9.31 1.41
CA VAL A 77 -0.40 9.51 0.26
C VAL A 77 -1.48 10.53 0.57
N ASP A 78 -1.95 11.25 -0.45
CA ASP A 78 -3.13 12.10 -0.30
C ASP A 78 -4.43 11.28 -0.24
N SER A 79 -5.52 11.93 0.18
CA SER A 79 -6.81 11.26 0.36
C SER A 79 -7.37 10.65 -0.94
N ALA A 80 -7.10 11.26 -2.09
CA ALA A 80 -7.54 10.75 -3.39
C ALA A 80 -6.69 9.55 -3.85
N GLY A 81 -5.38 9.60 -3.62
CA GLY A 81 -4.44 8.56 -4.03
C GLY A 81 -4.51 7.29 -3.20
N ALA A 82 -4.97 7.37 -1.94
CA ALA A 82 -5.06 6.20 -1.06
C ALA A 82 -5.92 5.07 -1.67
N LEU A 83 -7.06 5.40 -2.29
CA LEU A 83 -7.91 4.39 -2.94
C LEU A 83 -7.22 3.69 -4.11
N HIS A 84 -6.44 4.44 -4.89
CA HIS A 84 -5.69 3.86 -6.01
C HIS A 84 -4.54 2.99 -5.49
N LEU A 85 -3.84 3.42 -4.44
CA LEU A 85 -2.79 2.62 -3.80
C LEU A 85 -3.35 1.29 -3.27
N ALA A 86 -4.47 1.35 -2.54
CA ALA A 86 -5.20 0.16 -2.07
C ALA A 86 -5.55 -0.80 -3.22
N ALA A 87 -5.98 -0.28 -4.37
CA ALA A 87 -6.33 -1.09 -5.54
C ALA A 87 -5.12 -1.81 -6.18
N LEU A 88 -3.91 -1.24 -6.07
CA LEU A 88 -2.69 -1.87 -6.58
C LEU A 88 -2.28 -3.07 -5.71
N PHE A 89 -2.51 -2.97 -4.40
CA PHE A 89 -2.11 -3.98 -3.42
C PHE A 89 -3.24 -4.95 -3.05
N ALA A 90 -4.49 -4.68 -3.42
CA ALA A 90 -5.62 -5.58 -3.20
C ALA A 90 -5.47 -6.93 -3.94
N ARG A 91 -6.16 -7.95 -3.40
CA ARG A 91 -6.30 -9.25 -4.07
C ARG A 91 -7.12 -9.11 -5.36
N PRO A 92 -6.86 -9.95 -6.38
CA PRO A 92 -7.70 -10.00 -7.57
C PRO A 92 -9.15 -10.34 -7.20
N GLY A 93 -10.09 -9.47 -7.57
CA GLY A 93 -11.53 -9.66 -7.33
C GLY A 93 -12.07 -8.99 -6.06
N GLU A 94 -11.22 -8.38 -5.24
CA GLU A 94 -11.63 -7.64 -4.05
C GLU A 94 -11.73 -6.14 -4.36
N THR A 95 -12.81 -5.49 -3.91
CA THR A 95 -12.95 -4.03 -4.03
C THR A 95 -12.29 -3.39 -2.82
N PRO A 96 -11.30 -2.51 -2.98
CA PRO A 96 -10.66 -1.87 -1.84
C PRO A 96 -11.66 -0.98 -1.11
N LEU A 97 -11.70 -1.08 0.23
CA LEU A 97 -12.46 -0.17 1.06
C LEU A 97 -11.67 1.13 1.28
N PRO A 98 -12.32 2.30 1.31
CA PRO A 98 -11.65 3.55 1.63
C PRO A 98 -11.04 3.48 3.04
N PRO A 99 -9.88 4.13 3.28
CA PRO A 99 -9.34 4.28 4.62
C PRO A 99 -10.33 5.05 5.51
N ALA A 100 -10.43 4.63 6.78
CA ALA A 100 -11.26 5.29 7.79
C ALA A 100 -10.72 6.68 8.23
#